data_AF-A0A0T6BDW2-F1
#
_entry.id   AF-A0A0T6BDW2-F1
#
_cell.length_a   1.000
_cell.length_b   1.000
_cell.length_c   1.000
_cell.angle_alpha   90.00
_cell.angle_beta   90.00
_cell.angle_gamma   90.00
#
_symmetry.space_group_name_H-M   'P 1'
#
loop_
_entity.id
_entity.type
_entity.pdbx_description
1 polymer ?
#
loop_
_entity_poly.entity_id
_entity_poly.type
_entity_poly.pdbx_seq_one_letter_code
_entity_poly.pdbx_strand_id
1 'polypeptide(L)'
;MADDEKKRLDEEKKKKQAEIDRKRAEVRARMEEASKAKKAKKGFMTPERKKKLRLLLRKKAAEELKKEQERKAAERRRIIEERCGKPKLVDEANEESLKSIC
;
A
#
# COMPACT_ATOMS: atom_id res chain seq x y z
N MET A 1 -31.87 -20.56 13.17
CA MET A 1 -32.58 -19.51 12.41
C MET A 1 -31.62 -18.44 11.89
N ALA A 2 -31.00 -17.58 12.72
CA ALA A 2 -30.08 -16.54 12.26
C ALA A 2 -28.73 -17.08 11.71
N ASP A 3 -28.19 -18.14 12.31
CA ASP A 3 -26.93 -18.75 11.86
C ASP A 3 -27.05 -19.52 10.54
N ASP A 4 -28.24 -20.08 10.26
CA ASP A 4 -28.52 -20.81 9.02
C ASP A 4 -28.67 -19.86 7.83
N GLU A 5 -29.28 -18.69 8.07
CA GLU A 5 -29.39 -17.62 7.08
C GLU A 5 -28.01 -17.03 6.73
N LYS A 6 -27.16 -16.81 7.74
CA LYS A 6 -25.78 -16.35 7.55
C LYS A 6 -24.95 -17.35 6.74
N LYS A 7 -25.05 -18.66 7.04
CA LYS A 7 -24.37 -19.71 6.26
C LYS A 7 -24.82 -19.74 4.80
N ARG A 8 -26.12 -19.61 4.54
CA ARG A 8 -26.65 -19.55 3.16
C ARG A 8 -26.14 -18.34 2.39
N LEU A 9 -26.09 -17.17 3.03
CA LEU A 9 -25.57 -15.95 2.40
C LEU A 9 -24.06 -16.05 2.08
N ASP A 10 -23.28 -16.67 2.96
CA ASP A 10 -21.84 -16.86 2.73
C ASP A 10 -21.56 -17.92 1.65
N GLU A 11 -22.38 -18.98 1.58
CA GLU A 11 -22.33 -19.96 0.49
C GLU A 11 -22.72 -19.35 -0.86
N GLU A 12 -23.73 -18.48 -0.91
CA GLU A 12 -24.08 -17.75 -2.13
C GLU A 12 -22.97 -16.79 -2.58
N LYS A 13 -22.35 -16.06 -1.64
CA LYS A 13 -21.20 -15.20 -1.94
C LYS A 13 -20.02 -16.03 -2.46
N LYS A 14 -19.74 -17.19 -1.86
CA LYS A 14 -18.67 -18.08 -2.29
C LYS A 14 -18.94 -18.67 -3.68
N LYS A 15 -20.19 -19.04 -3.99
CA LYS A 15 -20.60 -19.50 -5.32
C LYS A 15 -20.49 -18.39 -6.37
N LYS A 16 -20.95 -17.18 -6.06
CA LYS A 16 -20.79 -15.99 -6.92
C LYS A 16 -19.31 -15.68 -7.18
N GLN A 17 -18.49 -15.74 -6.15
CA GLN A 17 -17.04 -15.51 -6.26
C GLN A 17 -16.36 -16.59 -7.12
N ALA A 18 -16.70 -17.86 -6.90
CA ALA A 18 -16.18 -18.97 -7.71
C ALA A 18 -16.59 -18.86 -9.18
N GLU A 19 -17.81 -18.42 -9.48
CA GLU A 19 -18.27 -18.20 -10.84
C GLU A 19 -17.52 -17.04 -11.51
N ILE A 20 -17.28 -15.94 -10.79
CA ILE A 20 -16.47 -14.81 -11.25
C ILE A 20 -15.03 -15.26 -11.54
N ASP A 21 -14.44 -16.03 -10.65
CA ASP A 21 -13.05 -16.50 -10.82
C ASP A 21 -12.93 -17.53 -11.94
N ARG A 22 -13.94 -18.38 -12.16
CA ARG A 22 -14.05 -19.26 -13.33
C ARG A 22 -14.14 -18.45 -14.63
N LYS A 23 -15.02 -17.44 -14.70
CA LYS A 23 -15.14 -16.54 -15.86
C LYS A 23 -13.84 -15.77 -16.12
N ARG A 24 -13.14 -15.33 -15.08
CA ARG A 24 -11.81 -14.69 -15.19
C ARG A 24 -10.74 -15.64 -15.72
N ALA A 25 -10.74 -16.88 -15.27
CA ALA A 25 -9.80 -17.90 -15.73
C ALA A 25 -10.03 -18.28 -17.19
N GLU A 26 -11.29 -18.41 -17.61
CA GLU A 26 -11.66 -18.68 -19.01
C GLU A 26 -11.24 -17.54 -19.94
N VAL A 27 -11.50 -16.28 -19.56
CA VAL A 27 -11.04 -15.11 -20.31
C VAL A 27 -9.50 -15.07 -20.40
N ARG A 28 -8.80 -15.46 -19.32
CA ARG A 28 -7.34 -15.56 -19.31
C ARG A 28 -6.83 -16.64 -20.28
N ALA A 29 -7.43 -17.83 -20.25
CA ALA A 29 -7.07 -18.94 -21.13
C ALA A 29 -7.30 -18.58 -22.61
N ARG A 30 -8.46 -18.00 -22.94
CA ARG A 30 -8.80 -17.54 -24.31
C ARG A 30 -7.81 -16.49 -24.83
N MET A 31 -7.37 -15.58 -23.96
CA MET A 31 -6.40 -14.55 -24.32
C MET A 31 -4.97 -15.10 -24.47
N GLU A 32 -4.60 -16.11 -23.70
CA GLU A 32 -3.30 -16.79 -23.81
C GLU A 32 -3.22 -17.61 -25.11
N GLU A 33 -4.30 -18.31 -25.47
CA GLU A 33 -4.42 -19.09 -26.69
C GLU A 33 -4.37 -18.21 -27.94
N ALA A 34 -5.09 -17.09 -27.95
CA ALA A 34 -5.02 -16.09 -29.03
C ALA A 34 -3.63 -15.44 -29.17
N SER A 35 -2.86 -15.38 -28.07
CA SER A 35 -1.50 -14.83 -28.06
C SER A 35 -0.45 -15.84 -28.56
N LYS A 36 -0.69 -17.15 -28.42
CA LYS A 36 0.21 -18.22 -28.91
C LYS A 36 0.30 -18.24 -30.44
N ALA A 37 -0.75 -17.84 -31.16
CA ALA A 37 -0.78 -17.78 -32.63
C ALA A 37 -0.12 -16.51 -33.22
N LYS A 38 0.09 -15.45 -32.42
CA LYS A 38 0.66 -14.16 -32.88
C LYS A 38 1.99 -13.81 -32.19
N LYS A 39 2.80 -14.85 -31.93
CA LYS A 39 4.05 -14.81 -31.15
C LYS A 39 5.15 -13.86 -31.64
N ALA A 40 5.03 -13.23 -32.80
CA ALA A 40 6.11 -12.40 -33.31
C ALA A 40 6.18 -10.99 -32.68
N LYS A 41 5.08 -10.23 -32.55
CA LYS A 41 5.19 -8.79 -32.19
C LYS A 41 4.01 -8.14 -31.43
N LYS A 42 2.92 -8.85 -31.12
CA LYS A 42 1.76 -8.28 -30.39
C LYS A 42 1.64 -8.91 -29.01
N GLY A 43 2.27 -8.29 -28.01
CA GLY A 43 2.15 -8.74 -26.62
C GLY A 43 0.70 -8.73 -26.11
N PHE A 44 0.42 -9.55 -25.11
CA PHE A 44 -0.90 -9.73 -24.47
C PHE A 44 -1.63 -8.42 -24.11
N MET A 45 -0.86 -7.39 -23.74
CA MET A 45 -1.41 -6.06 -23.44
C MET A 45 -1.28 -5.12 -24.63
N THR A 46 -2.35 -4.40 -24.92
CA THR A 46 -2.33 -3.20 -25.78
C THR A 46 -1.32 -2.17 -25.25
N PRO A 47 -0.64 -1.40 -26.11
CA PRO A 47 0.33 -0.38 -25.69
C PRO A 47 -0.19 0.61 -24.63
N GLU A 48 -1.44 1.05 -24.77
CA GLU A 48 -2.10 1.99 -23.83
C GLU A 48 -2.27 1.38 -22.42
N ARG A 49 -2.81 0.15 -22.35
CA ARG A 49 -2.93 -0.58 -21.08
C ARG A 49 -1.57 -0.79 -20.42
N LYS A 50 -0.53 -1.11 -21.20
CA LYS A 50 0.84 -1.27 -20.68
C LYS A 50 1.39 0.06 -20.13
N LYS A 51 1.12 1.18 -20.81
CA LYS A 51 1.46 2.54 -20.32
C LYS A 51 0.74 2.86 -19.01
N LYS A 52 -0.57 2.58 -18.91
CA LYS A 52 -1.36 2.79 -17.68
C LYS A 52 -0.86 1.92 -16.52
N LEU A 53 -0.57 0.64 -16.77
CA LEU A 53 -0.05 -0.27 -15.75
C LEU A 53 1.29 0.20 -15.19
N ARG A 54 2.24 0.57 -16.07
CA ARG A 54 3.54 1.11 -15.62
C ARG A 54 3.39 2.36 -14.76
N LEU A 55 2.47 3.26 -15.13
CA LEU A 55 2.20 4.46 -14.35
C LEU A 55 1.69 4.11 -12.94
N LEU A 56 0.73 3.18 -12.83
CA LEU A 56 0.18 2.75 -11.55
C LEU A 56 1.24 2.10 -10.66
N LEU A 57 2.09 1.25 -11.22
CA LEU A 57 3.19 0.61 -10.48
C LEU A 57 4.20 1.64 -9.96
N ARG A 58 4.57 2.64 -10.77
CA ARG A 58 5.46 3.73 -10.33
C ARG A 58 4.83 4.59 -9.24
N LYS A 59 3.54 4.92 -9.38
CA LYS A 59 2.81 5.67 -8.34
C LYS A 59 2.79 4.92 -7.02
N LYS A 60 2.49 3.61 -7.05
CA LYS A 60 2.50 2.75 -5.86
C LYS A 60 3.89 2.68 -5.23
N ALA A 61 4.94 2.54 -6.04
CA ALA A 61 6.31 2.52 -5.54
C ALA A 61 6.70 3.86 -4.86
N ALA A 62 6.30 4.99 -5.44
CA ALA A 62 6.52 6.31 -4.85
C ALA A 62 5.74 6.51 -3.54
N GLU A 63 4.50 6.03 -3.48
CA GLU A 63 3.65 6.10 -2.29
C GLU A 63 4.23 5.26 -1.13
N GLU A 64 4.60 4.01 -1.40
CA GLU A 64 5.23 3.14 -0.39
C GLU A 64 6.57 3.72 0.11
N LEU A 65 7.40 4.28 -0.80
CA LEU A 65 8.65 4.93 -0.42
C LEU A 65 8.42 6.13 0.50
N LYS A 66 7.44 6.99 0.19
CA LYS A 66 7.12 8.15 1.02
C LYS A 66 6.62 7.73 2.40
N LYS A 67 5.78 6.69 2.47
CA LYS A 67 5.28 6.13 3.73
C LYS A 67 6.40 5.55 4.60
N GLU A 68 7.40 4.91 4.00
CA GLU A 68 8.57 4.42 4.72
C GLU A 68 9.44 5.58 5.24
N GLN A 69 9.65 6.63 4.44
CA GLN A 69 10.35 7.84 4.87
C GLN A 69 9.64 8.52 6.05
N GLU A 70 8.32 8.64 6.01
CA GLU A 70 7.52 9.21 7.09
C GLU A 70 7.62 8.37 8.38
N ARG A 71 7.61 7.04 8.28
CA ARG A 71 7.85 6.14 9.43
C ARG A 71 9.22 6.35 10.04
N LYS A 72 10.27 6.35 9.21
CA LYS A 72 11.65 6.56 9.67
C LYS A 72 11.85 7.95 10.27
N ALA A 73 11.18 8.98 9.72
CA ALA A 73 11.22 10.33 10.26
C ALA A 73 10.49 10.42 11.62
N ALA A 74 9.34 9.77 11.76
CA ALA A 74 8.61 9.70 13.03
C ALA A 74 9.42 8.95 14.11
N GLU A 75 10.04 7.82 13.75
CA GLU A 75 10.91 7.08 14.65
C GLU A 75 12.14 7.91 15.05
N ARG A 76 12.78 8.59 14.10
CA ARG A 76 13.87 9.53 14.39
C ARG A 76 13.43 10.63 15.36
N ARG A 77 12.23 11.19 15.20
CA ARG A 77 11.68 12.20 16.12
C ARG A 77 11.47 11.62 17.52
N ARG A 78 10.90 10.42 17.62
CA ARG A 78 10.72 9.71 18.90
C ARG A 78 12.06 9.46 19.61
N ILE A 79 13.07 9.01 18.87
CA ILE A 79 14.41 8.76 19.41
C ILE A 79 15.06 10.07 19.89
N ILE A 80 14.88 11.18 19.15
CA ILE A 80 15.41 12.48 19.56
C ILE A 80 14.71 12.96 20.83
N GLU A 81 13.39 12.81 20.93
CA GLU A 81 12.64 13.18 22.13
C GLU A 81 13.06 12.34 23.35
N GLU A 82 13.27 11.03 23.17
CA GLU A 82 13.75 10.14 24.23
C GLU A 82 15.19 10.46 24.67
N ARG A 83 16.09 10.80 23.73
CA ARG A 83 17.50 11.07 24.02
C ARG A 83 17.76 12.48 24.53
N CYS A 84 17.15 13.48 23.92
CA CYS A 84 17.41 14.89 24.21
C CYS A 84 16.44 15.45 25.26
N GLY A 85 15.31 14.79 25.51
CA GLY A 85 14.31 15.23 26.48
C GLY A 85 13.61 16.55 26.07
N LYS A 86 12.95 17.17 27.03
CA LYS A 86 12.35 18.50 26.83
C LYS A 86 13.44 19.58 26.94
N PRO A 87 13.38 20.64 26.11
CA PRO A 87 14.28 21.78 26.27
C PRO A 87 14.12 22.38 27.67
N LYS A 88 15.24 22.81 28.26
CA LYS A 88 15.24 23.53 29.54
C LYS A 88 14.46 24.84 29.39
N LEU A 89 13.58 25.14 30.34
CA LEU A 89 12.83 26.40 30.40
C LEU A 89 13.80 27.54 30.74
N VAL A 90 14.17 28.34 29.75
CA VAL A 90 15.08 29.49 29.92
C VAL A 90 14.35 30.84 29.99
N ASP A 91 13.06 30.88 29.64
CA ASP A 91 12.30 32.14 29.52
C ASP A 91 11.94 32.76 30.88
N GLU A 92 11.90 31.97 31.96
CA GLU A 92 11.63 32.44 33.34
C GLU A 92 12.85 32.27 34.26
N ALA A 93 14.02 31.93 33.72
CA ALA A 93 15.20 31.65 34.51
C ALA A 93 15.89 32.94 34.98
N ASN A 94 16.21 33.02 36.28
CA ASN A 94 17.04 34.10 36.83
C ASN A 94 18.51 33.97 36.37
N GLU A 95 19.32 35.02 36.53
CA GLU A 95 20.73 35.02 36.12
C GLU A 95 21.56 33.86 36.71
N GLU A 96 21.23 33.44 37.94
CA GLU A 96 21.91 32.34 38.62
C GLU A 96 21.57 30.98 37.99
N SER A 97 20.30 30.78 37.64
CA SER A 97 19.80 29.60 36.94
C SER A 97 20.39 29.51 35.54
N LEU A 98 20.49 30.63 34.83
CA LEU A 98 21.11 30.70 33.49
C LEU A 98 22.60 30.32 33.53
N LYS A 99 23.35 30.77 34.54
CA LYS A 99 24.77 30.39 34.73
C LYS A 99 24.98 28.91 35.03
N SER A 100 23.98 28.23 35.61
CA SER A 100 24.04 26.78 35.84
C SER A 100 23.70 25.95 34.59
N ILE A 101 23.03 26.56 33.61
CA ILE A 101 22.48 25.89 32.43
C ILE A 101 23.43 26.00 31.22
N CYS A 102 24.08 27.14 31.04
CA CYS A 102 25.01 27.48 29.95
C CYS A 102 26.47 27.25 30.32
#